data_AF-A0A9N8UZ90-F1
#
_entry.id   AF-A0A9N8UZ90-F1
#
_cell.length_a   1.000
_cell.length_b   1.000
_cell.length_c   1.000
_cell.angle_alpha   90.00
_cell.angle_beta   90.00
_cell.angle_gamma   90.00
#
_symmetry.space_group_name_H-M   'P 1'
#
loop_
_entity.id
_entity.type
_entity.pdbx_description
1 polymer ?
#
loop_
_entity_poly.entity_id
_entity_poly.type
_entity_poly.pdbx_seq_one_letter_code
_entity_poly.pdbx_strand_id
1 'polypeptide(L)'
;MKHTNKLETEGNEKMNMNNILFQNIQASPYFKQLYELKTYHEVIDEIYNEVSSLEPFLKGTTASTAFCLLYKLWTLRLTVKQVTGLIDHTDSPHIRALGFLYLRYVCKPADLWGWFEHYLDDEEEIQIQAGSRPVIITIGQMCRQLMTEQKWIGTMLPRIPVPIARDIDQKLKARSQPPPPPPRRESPSYDLEPRISADKDLPDHVDYENMSEVIGIVDEAETETTNDEEVEVRNVIEDTEVQLMIEKKRITIGTEAMNMIEDTMNLVEREGILTIKEMVGEGVEAQDIKSF
;
A
#
# COMPACT_ATOMS: atom_id res chain seq x y z
N MET A 1 -3.95 32.89 16.80
CA MET A 1 -2.64 32.26 17.10
C MET A 1 -2.04 31.78 15.79
N LYS A 2 -0.76 32.03 15.50
CA LYS A 2 -0.11 31.46 14.31
C LYS A 2 -0.01 29.95 14.51
N HIS A 3 -0.80 29.17 13.78
CA HIS A 3 -0.61 27.72 13.74
C HIS A 3 0.79 27.47 13.17
N THR A 4 1.68 26.95 14.00
CA THR A 4 3.01 26.55 13.55
C THR A 4 2.82 25.33 12.66
N ASN A 5 3.22 25.40 11.39
CA ASN A 5 3.15 24.28 10.43
C ASN A 5 4.04 23.08 10.80
N LYS A 6 4.67 23.09 11.99
CA LYS A 6 5.51 22.01 12.49
C LYS A 6 4.64 20.84 12.96
N LEU A 7 5.09 19.61 12.71
CA LEU A 7 4.43 18.45 13.28
C LEU A 7 4.53 18.53 14.81
N GLU A 8 3.42 18.30 15.51
CA GLU A 8 3.43 18.16 16.96
C GLU A 8 4.06 16.81 17.33
N THR A 9 5.15 16.84 18.11
CA THR A 9 5.87 15.64 18.53
C THR A 9 5.66 15.39 20.02
N GLU A 10 5.35 14.16 20.40
CA GLU A 10 5.28 13.70 21.78
C GLU A 10 6.54 12.89 22.13
N GLY A 11 7.05 13.05 23.36
CA GLY A 11 8.13 12.21 23.87
C GLY A 11 9.25 12.94 24.58
N ASN A 12 10.40 12.28 24.62
CA ASN A 12 11.62 12.79 25.25
C ASN A 12 12.59 13.42 24.25
N GLU A 13 13.68 14.01 24.77
CA GLU A 13 14.76 14.63 23.99
C GLU A 13 15.58 13.62 23.15
N LYS A 14 15.25 12.33 23.21
CA LYS A 14 15.92 11.24 22.51
C LYS A 14 15.03 10.62 21.42
N MET A 15 14.02 11.35 20.93
CA MET A 15 13.06 10.87 19.92
C MET A 15 12.38 9.54 20.35
N ASN A 16 12.23 9.31 21.65
CA ASN A 16 11.71 8.06 22.21
C ASN A 16 12.50 6.79 21.81
N MET A 17 13.75 6.93 21.35
CA MET A 17 14.59 5.79 21.02
C MET A 17 15.12 5.08 22.26
N ASN A 18 15.48 3.79 22.10
CA ASN A 18 16.21 3.05 23.13
C ASN A 18 17.54 3.74 23.46
N ASN A 19 17.94 3.73 24.74
CA ASN A 19 19.14 4.47 25.18
C ASN A 19 20.44 4.00 24.51
N ILE A 20 20.60 2.70 24.26
CA ILE A 20 21.77 2.15 23.58
C ILE A 20 21.80 2.63 22.12
N LEU A 21 20.67 2.52 21.44
CA LEU A 21 20.54 2.99 20.05
C LEU A 21 20.85 4.48 19.94
N PHE A 22 20.25 5.29 20.80
CA PHE A 22 20.50 6.73 20.85
C PHE A 22 21.98 7.05 21.07
N GLN A 23 22.63 6.42 22.06
CA GLN A 23 24.05 6.64 22.32
C GLN A 23 24.92 6.25 21.13
N ASN A 24 24.59 5.16 20.44
CA ASN A 24 25.35 4.70 19.29
C ASN A 24 25.15 5.59 18.06
N ILE A 25 23.96 6.17 17.87
CA ILE A 25 23.72 7.21 16.86
C ILE A 25 24.57 8.44 17.17
N GLN A 26 24.55 8.94 18.42
CA GLN A 26 25.35 10.12 18.81
C GLN A 26 26.86 9.90 18.65
N ALA A 27 27.33 8.67 18.90
CA ALA A 27 28.73 8.31 18.74
C ALA A 27 29.13 8.07 17.28
N SER A 28 28.16 7.80 16.40
CA SER A 28 28.38 7.41 14.99
C SER A 28 29.15 8.49 14.22
N PRO A 29 30.29 8.14 13.58
CA PRO A 29 30.99 9.03 12.67
C PRO A 29 30.11 9.45 11.48
N TYR A 30 29.29 8.52 10.96
CA TYR A 30 28.34 8.79 9.88
C TYR A 30 27.32 9.86 10.31
N PHE A 31 26.71 9.72 11.50
CA PHE A 31 25.76 10.72 11.99
C PHE A 31 26.38 12.12 12.14
N LYS A 32 27.66 12.21 12.53
CA LYS A 32 28.37 13.49 12.61
C LYS A 32 28.54 14.15 11.23
N GLN A 33 28.73 13.38 10.16
CA GLN A 33 28.79 13.90 8.79
C GLN A 33 27.44 14.45 8.35
N LEU A 34 26.33 13.82 8.79
CA LEU A 34 24.97 14.31 8.53
C LEU A 34 24.70 15.71 9.13
N TYR A 35 25.58 16.26 9.97
CA TYR A 35 25.46 17.64 10.41
C TYR A 35 25.63 18.63 9.26
N GLU A 36 26.32 18.27 8.18
CA GLU A 36 26.49 19.12 7.00
C GLU A 36 25.17 19.30 6.23
N LEU A 37 24.32 18.27 6.19
CA LEU A 37 23.00 18.33 5.56
C LEU A 37 22.08 19.24 6.39
N LYS A 38 21.61 20.36 5.83
CA LYS A 38 20.81 21.36 6.54
C LYS A 38 19.35 21.38 6.14
N THR A 39 19.05 20.85 4.96
CA THR A 39 17.72 20.91 4.38
C THR A 39 17.07 19.53 4.40
N TYR A 40 15.74 19.55 4.28
CA TYR A 40 14.95 18.33 4.13
C TYR A 40 15.38 17.54 2.90
N HIS A 41 15.49 18.19 1.74
CA HIS A 41 15.79 17.53 0.47
C HIS A 41 17.17 16.86 0.48
N GLU A 42 18.20 17.50 1.04
CA GLU A 42 19.53 16.87 1.19
C GLU A 42 19.46 15.57 2.00
N VAL A 43 18.62 15.51 3.03
CA VAL A 43 18.44 14.27 3.82
C VAL A 43 17.63 13.24 3.03
N ILE A 44 16.67 13.65 2.20
CA ILE A 44 15.96 12.74 1.30
C ILE A 44 16.91 12.10 0.30
N ASP A 45 17.77 12.89 -0.34
CA ASP A 45 18.76 12.41 -1.30
C ASP A 45 19.74 11.42 -0.64
N GLU A 46 20.19 11.73 0.57
CA GLU A 46 21.03 10.82 1.35
C GLU A 46 20.31 9.51 1.70
N ILE A 47 19.01 9.55 2.04
CA ILE A 47 18.20 8.35 2.25
C ILE A 47 18.13 7.52 0.97
N TYR A 48 17.84 8.15 -0.17
CA TYR A 48 17.73 7.48 -1.46
C TYR A 48 19.03 6.74 -1.83
N ASN A 49 20.19 7.36 -1.56
CA ASN A 49 21.47 6.80 -1.95
C ASN A 49 22.01 5.74 -0.98
N GLU A 50 21.82 5.92 0.33
CA GLU A 50 22.54 5.13 1.35
C GLU A 50 21.67 4.10 2.08
N VAL A 51 20.34 4.20 2.03
CA VAL A 51 19.44 3.31 2.80
C VAL A 51 19.00 2.13 1.95
N SER A 52 19.35 0.92 2.41
CA SER A 52 18.96 -0.36 1.78
C SER A 52 18.23 -1.33 2.72
N SER A 53 18.23 -1.07 4.03
CA SER A 53 17.45 -1.79 5.03
C SER A 53 17.05 -0.86 6.18
N LEU A 54 16.09 -1.30 7.01
CA LEU A 54 15.44 -0.48 8.04
C LEU A 54 15.69 -1.01 9.45
N GLU A 55 16.81 -1.71 9.62
CA GLU A 55 17.24 -2.30 10.89
C GLU A 55 17.79 -1.21 11.82
N PRO A 56 17.49 -1.22 13.13
CA PRO A 56 18.08 -0.27 14.08
C PRO A 56 19.60 -0.42 14.21
N PHE A 57 20.07 -1.66 14.12
CA PHE A 57 21.47 -2.03 14.25
C PHE A 57 21.89 -2.83 13.03
N LEU A 58 23.13 -2.61 12.59
CA LEU A 58 23.76 -3.45 11.56
C LEU A 58 24.32 -4.71 12.22
N LYS A 59 25.65 -4.82 12.34
CA LYS A 59 26.31 -5.91 13.09
C LYS A 59 26.61 -5.47 14.52
N GLY A 60 26.22 -6.30 15.48
CA GLY A 60 26.43 -6.01 16.90
C GLY A 60 25.51 -4.87 17.37
N THR A 61 26.11 -3.82 17.94
CA THR A 61 25.37 -2.66 18.47
C THR A 61 25.55 -1.40 17.63
N THR A 62 26.24 -1.46 16.48
CA THR A 62 26.44 -0.30 15.61
C THR A 62 25.11 0.16 15.02
N ALA A 63 24.77 1.44 15.23
CA ALA A 63 23.55 2.04 14.67
C ALA A 63 23.60 2.04 13.13
N SER A 64 22.47 1.77 12.50
CA SER A 64 22.38 1.76 11.04
C SER A 64 22.31 3.16 10.43
N THR A 65 22.62 3.22 9.14
CA THR A 65 22.41 4.41 8.29
C THR A 65 20.96 4.90 8.39
N ALA A 66 19.99 3.99 8.25
CA ALA A 66 18.56 4.30 8.33
C ALA A 66 18.19 4.99 9.65
N PHE A 67 18.67 4.50 10.79
CA PHE A 67 18.35 5.11 12.08
C PHE A 67 19.14 6.37 12.39
N CYS A 68 20.35 6.53 11.82
CA CYS A 68 21.06 7.82 11.84
C CYS A 68 20.27 8.89 11.08
N LEU A 69 19.76 8.56 9.89
CA LEU A 69 18.94 9.46 9.06
C LEU A 69 17.56 9.72 9.66
N LEU A 70 16.93 8.71 10.25
CA LEU A 70 15.67 8.86 11.00
C LEU A 70 15.81 9.90 12.13
N TYR A 71 16.89 9.78 12.92
CA TYR A 71 17.17 10.74 13.97
C TYR A 71 17.56 12.11 13.40
N LYS A 72 18.30 12.16 12.28
CA LYS A 72 18.62 13.41 11.57
C LYS A 72 17.35 14.17 11.16
N LEU A 73 16.38 13.50 10.53
CA LEU A 73 15.08 14.09 10.17
C LEU A 73 14.41 14.75 11.40
N TRP A 74 14.47 14.09 12.56
CA TRP A 74 13.90 14.64 13.80
C TRP A 74 14.60 15.90 14.29
N THR A 75 15.93 15.97 14.19
CA THR A 75 16.67 17.19 14.56
C THR A 75 16.31 18.40 13.69
N LEU A 76 15.83 18.19 12.46
CA LEU A 76 15.37 19.26 11.57
C LEU A 76 13.97 19.79 11.94
N ARG A 77 13.24 19.11 12.83
CA ARG A 77 11.89 19.47 13.31
C ARG A 77 10.91 19.68 12.15
N LEU A 78 10.63 18.59 11.45
CA LEU A 78 9.83 18.59 10.23
C LEU A 78 8.44 19.20 10.39
N THR A 79 7.97 19.78 9.28
CA THR A 79 6.58 20.22 9.11
C THR A 79 5.66 19.08 8.75
N VAL A 80 4.35 19.26 8.95
CA VAL A 80 3.33 18.29 8.50
C VAL A 80 3.51 17.99 7.00
N LYS A 81 3.70 19.02 6.18
CA LYS A 81 3.93 18.88 4.72
C LYS A 81 5.16 18.05 4.38
N GLN A 82 6.26 18.21 5.12
CA GLN A 82 7.48 17.42 4.89
C GLN A 82 7.30 15.96 5.30
N VAL A 83 6.51 15.69 6.34
CA VAL A 83 6.20 14.32 6.76
C VAL A 83 5.23 13.66 5.78
N THR A 84 4.22 14.38 5.30
CA THR A 84 3.37 13.94 4.17
C THR A 84 4.23 13.63 2.94
N GLY A 85 5.15 14.54 2.57
CA GLY A 85 6.06 14.33 1.45
C GLY A 85 7.02 13.15 1.63
N LEU A 86 7.32 12.72 2.88
CA LEU A 86 8.08 11.49 3.13
C LEU A 86 7.22 10.25 2.82
N ILE A 87 6.01 10.16 3.40
CA ILE A 87 5.18 8.96 3.31
C ILE A 87 4.54 8.77 1.91
N ASP A 88 4.37 9.86 1.16
CA ASP A 88 3.89 9.86 -0.23
C ASP A 88 5.02 9.84 -1.27
N HIS A 89 6.28 9.71 -0.84
CA HIS A 89 7.43 9.82 -1.75
C HIS A 89 7.45 8.69 -2.78
N THR A 90 7.46 9.01 -4.07
CA THR A 90 7.39 7.99 -5.13
C THR A 90 8.73 7.38 -5.52
N ASP A 91 9.84 8.07 -5.23
CA ASP A 91 11.13 7.68 -5.81
C ASP A 91 11.79 6.50 -5.08
N SER A 92 11.49 6.31 -3.78
CA SER A 92 12.03 5.17 -3.04
C SER A 92 11.12 4.72 -1.90
N PRO A 93 10.84 3.41 -1.80
CA PRO A 93 10.10 2.85 -0.67
C PRO A 93 10.77 3.08 0.69
N HIS A 94 12.11 3.17 0.73
CA HIS A 94 12.85 3.40 1.98
C HIS A 94 12.62 4.81 2.53
N ILE A 95 12.41 5.80 1.65
CA ILE A 95 12.01 7.16 2.06
C ILE A 95 10.65 7.13 2.74
N ARG A 96 9.67 6.45 2.12
CA ARG A 96 8.32 6.27 2.67
C ARG A 96 8.34 5.56 4.01
N ALA A 97 9.06 4.44 4.07
CA ALA A 97 9.20 3.63 5.27
C ALA A 97 9.84 4.39 6.44
N LEU A 98 10.85 5.24 6.17
CA LEU A 98 11.42 6.13 7.18
C LEU A 98 10.41 7.20 7.64
N GLY A 99 9.54 7.69 6.76
CA GLY A 99 8.41 8.54 7.12
C GLY A 99 7.45 7.87 8.12
N PHE A 100 7.07 6.62 7.88
CA PHE A 100 6.21 5.86 8.80
C PHE A 100 6.90 5.56 10.13
N LEU A 101 8.19 5.18 10.10
CA LEU A 101 8.98 5.05 11.33
C LEU A 101 9.04 6.36 12.09
N TYR A 102 9.28 7.49 11.42
CA TYR A 102 9.32 8.81 12.03
C TYR A 102 8.02 9.09 12.77
N LEU A 103 6.87 8.97 12.10
CA LEU A 103 5.55 9.11 12.70
C LEU A 103 5.38 8.18 13.90
N ARG A 104 5.75 6.91 13.76
CA ARG A 104 5.61 5.93 14.83
C ARG A 104 6.41 6.28 16.09
N TYR A 105 7.55 6.93 15.94
CA TYR A 105 8.41 7.34 17.05
C TYR A 105 7.96 8.63 17.74
N VAL A 106 7.36 9.57 17.01
CA VAL A 106 7.17 10.95 17.52
C VAL A 106 5.73 11.43 17.54
N CYS A 107 4.83 10.80 16.78
CA CYS A 107 3.44 11.21 16.71
C CYS A 107 2.69 10.81 17.98
N LYS A 108 1.70 11.61 18.37
CA LYS A 108 0.75 11.21 19.42
C LYS A 108 0.06 9.91 19.00
N PRO A 109 -0.07 8.92 19.90
CA PRO A 109 -0.69 7.64 19.54
C PRO A 109 -2.11 7.76 18.96
N ALA A 110 -2.88 8.78 19.39
CA ALA A 110 -4.24 9.01 18.92
C ALA A 110 -4.31 9.41 17.43
N ASP A 111 -3.25 10.03 16.91
CA ASP A 111 -3.22 10.54 15.54
C ASP A 111 -2.67 9.51 14.55
N LEU A 112 -2.03 8.42 15.05
CA LEU A 112 -1.40 7.39 14.21
C LEU A 112 -2.37 6.82 13.17
N TRP A 113 -3.62 6.55 13.56
CA TRP A 113 -4.59 5.98 12.63
C TRP A 113 -4.79 6.86 11.38
N GLY A 114 -5.00 8.17 11.56
CA GLY A 114 -5.25 9.09 10.45
C GLY A 114 -4.05 9.23 9.50
N TRP A 115 -2.85 8.96 9.97
CA TRP A 115 -1.65 8.96 9.12
C TRP A 115 -1.46 7.64 8.35
N PHE A 116 -1.88 6.50 8.91
CA PHE A 116 -1.54 5.18 8.38
C PHE A 116 -2.67 4.57 7.55
N GLU A 117 -3.93 4.99 7.77
CA GLU A 117 -5.10 4.25 7.28
C GLU A 117 -5.20 4.11 5.75
N HIS A 118 -4.65 5.06 5.00
CA HIS A 118 -4.66 5.07 3.54
C HIS A 118 -3.61 4.15 2.93
N TYR A 119 -2.58 3.78 3.69
CA TYR A 119 -1.45 2.98 3.21
C TYR A 119 -1.53 1.53 3.67
N LEU A 120 -2.60 1.15 4.38
CA LEU A 120 -2.77 -0.20 4.92
C LEU A 120 -2.82 -1.30 3.86
N ASP A 121 -3.23 -0.94 2.65
CA ASP A 121 -3.39 -1.83 1.50
C ASP A 121 -2.35 -1.51 0.41
N ASP A 122 -1.28 -0.79 0.77
CA ASP A 122 -0.17 -0.50 -0.13
C ASP A 122 0.69 -1.76 -0.35
N GLU A 123 0.76 -2.17 -1.62
CA GLU A 123 1.46 -3.38 -2.08
C GLU A 123 2.93 -3.13 -2.44
N GLU A 124 3.43 -1.89 -2.35
CA GLU A 124 4.83 -1.58 -2.66
C GLU A 124 5.77 -2.36 -1.72
N GLU A 125 6.70 -3.11 -2.31
CA GLU A 125 7.63 -3.95 -1.58
C GLU A 125 8.83 -3.17 -1.06
N ILE A 126 9.24 -3.46 0.17
CA ILE A 126 10.36 -2.82 0.85
C ILE A 126 11.24 -3.86 1.54
N GLN A 127 12.55 -3.68 1.49
CA GLN A 127 13.48 -4.50 2.27
C GLN A 127 13.70 -3.90 3.67
N ILE A 128 13.26 -4.61 4.71
CA ILE A 128 13.38 -4.14 6.11
C ILE A 128 14.62 -4.67 6.83
N GLN A 129 15.12 -5.86 6.46
CA GLN A 129 16.33 -6.46 7.04
C GLN A 129 17.26 -6.94 5.93
N ALA A 130 18.55 -6.64 6.06
CA ALA A 130 19.59 -7.11 5.16
C ALA A 130 20.21 -8.42 5.66
N GLY A 131 21.03 -9.07 4.83
CA GLY A 131 21.78 -10.27 5.18
C GLY A 131 21.56 -11.41 4.19
N SER A 132 22.01 -12.61 4.56
CA SER A 132 21.94 -13.79 3.69
C SER A 132 20.51 -14.21 3.35
N ARG A 133 19.54 -13.80 4.17
CA ARG A 133 18.11 -13.96 3.96
C ARG A 133 17.45 -12.60 4.20
N PRO A 134 17.38 -11.73 3.19
CA PRO A 134 16.73 -10.44 3.35
C PRO A 134 15.25 -10.63 3.69
N VAL A 135 14.72 -9.73 4.50
CA VAL A 135 13.28 -9.72 4.82
C VAL A 135 12.64 -8.58 4.04
N ILE A 136 11.75 -8.96 3.12
CA ILE A 136 10.98 -8.06 2.28
C ILE A 136 9.51 -8.17 2.71
N ILE A 137 8.84 -7.03 2.87
CA ILE A 137 7.42 -6.92 3.20
C ILE A 137 6.81 -5.77 2.40
N THR A 138 5.49 -5.65 2.35
CA THR A 138 4.85 -4.47 1.73
C THR A 138 4.78 -3.28 2.69
N ILE A 139 4.66 -2.06 2.16
CA ILE A 139 4.37 -0.84 2.93
C ILE A 139 3.13 -1.03 3.81
N GLY A 140 2.05 -1.63 3.28
CA GLY A 140 0.84 -1.91 4.04
C GLY A 140 1.08 -2.87 5.20
N GLN A 141 1.87 -3.93 4.99
CA GLN A 141 2.26 -4.83 6.07
C GLN A 141 3.12 -4.12 7.11
N MET A 142 4.06 -3.27 6.69
CA MET A 142 4.86 -2.44 7.61
C MET A 142 3.98 -1.52 8.46
N CYS A 143 3.02 -0.83 7.83
CA CYS A 143 2.08 0.06 8.52
C CYS A 143 1.30 -0.67 9.62
N ARG A 144 0.83 -1.88 9.32
CA ARG A 144 0.15 -2.74 10.31
C ARG A 144 1.10 -3.11 11.45
N GLN A 145 2.29 -3.62 11.14
CA GLN A 145 3.28 -3.98 12.15
C GLN A 145 3.64 -2.81 13.07
N LEU A 146 3.84 -1.60 12.52
CA LEU A 146 4.17 -0.43 13.33
C LEU A 146 3.05 -0.09 14.32
N MET A 147 1.79 -0.29 13.96
CA MET A 147 0.65 0.01 14.85
C MET A 147 0.35 -1.10 15.86
N THR A 148 0.61 -2.37 15.54
CA THR A 148 0.21 -3.52 16.37
C THR A 148 1.36 -4.14 17.16
N GLU A 149 2.59 -4.07 16.65
CA GLU A 149 3.75 -4.71 17.28
C GLU A 149 4.38 -3.83 18.36
N GLN A 150 4.89 -4.49 19.39
CA GLN A 150 5.60 -3.82 20.49
C GLN A 150 7.06 -3.50 20.15
N LYS A 151 7.61 -4.17 19.12
CA LYS A 151 9.00 -4.07 18.69
C LYS A 151 9.11 -3.84 17.20
N TRP A 152 10.14 -3.09 16.81
CA TRP A 152 10.63 -3.01 15.44
C TRP A 152 12.05 -3.56 15.40
N ILE A 153 12.21 -4.71 14.73
CA ILE A 153 13.49 -5.40 14.48
C ILE A 153 14.39 -5.39 15.74
N GLY A 154 13.89 -6.05 16.79
CA GLY A 154 14.61 -6.20 18.06
C GLY A 154 14.57 -5.00 19.01
N THR A 155 14.16 -3.80 18.56
CA THR A 155 14.06 -2.61 19.43
C THR A 155 12.63 -2.32 19.87
N MET A 156 12.49 -1.81 21.09
CA MET A 156 11.17 -1.44 21.64
C MET A 156 10.67 -0.15 21.00
N LEU A 157 9.43 -0.18 20.53
CA LEU A 157 8.73 1.02 20.07
C LEU A 157 8.10 1.80 21.23
N PRO A 158 7.85 3.12 21.07
CA PRO A 158 7.11 3.90 22.07
C PRO A 158 5.74 3.28 22.36
N ARG A 159 5.35 3.25 23.63
CA ARG A 159 4.14 2.54 24.06
C ARG A 159 2.87 3.24 23.58
N ILE A 160 1.99 2.50 22.93
CA ILE A 160 0.62 2.95 22.60
C ILE A 160 -0.29 2.66 23.82
N PRO A 161 -1.04 3.65 24.35
CA PRO A 161 -2.01 3.42 25.41
C PRO A 161 -3.03 2.35 25.03
N VAL A 162 -3.37 1.48 25.98
CA VAL A 162 -4.25 0.32 25.75
C VAL A 162 -5.59 0.67 25.10
N PRO A 163 -6.31 1.75 25.48
CA PRO A 163 -7.56 2.13 24.81
C PRO A 163 -7.37 2.41 23.32
N ILE A 164 -6.27 3.08 22.96
CA ILE A 164 -5.94 3.44 21.58
C ILE A 164 -5.53 2.18 20.79
N ALA A 165 -4.69 1.32 21.38
CA ALA A 165 -4.32 0.05 20.74
C ALA A 165 -5.56 -0.83 20.45
N ARG A 166 -6.52 -0.90 21.38
CA ARG A 166 -7.78 -1.62 21.18
C ARG A 166 -8.64 -1.01 20.07
N ASP A 167 -8.71 0.30 19.97
CA ASP A 167 -9.42 1.00 18.90
C ASP A 167 -8.79 0.71 17.53
N ILE A 168 -7.46 0.79 17.42
CA ILE A 168 -6.71 0.42 16.21
C ILE A 168 -7.01 -1.03 15.82
N ASP A 169 -6.91 -1.98 16.76
CA ASP A 169 -7.19 -3.40 16.49
C ASP A 169 -8.62 -3.63 15.98
N GLN A 170 -9.60 -2.90 16.51
CA GLN A 170 -10.99 -2.99 16.06
C GLN A 170 -11.15 -2.47 14.63
N LYS A 171 -10.55 -1.32 14.32
CA LYS A 171 -10.59 -0.74 12.98
C LYS A 171 -9.88 -1.62 11.94
N LEU A 172 -8.75 -2.22 12.30
CA LEU A 172 -8.06 -3.19 11.45
C LEU A 172 -8.94 -4.42 11.17
N LYS A 173 -9.58 -4.99 12.21
CA LYS A 173 -10.48 -6.13 12.05
C LYS A 173 -11.70 -5.80 11.20
N ALA A 174 -12.28 -4.61 11.36
CA ALA A 174 -13.43 -4.18 10.58
C ALA A 174 -13.13 -4.12 9.07
N ARG A 175 -11.89 -3.75 8.70
CA ARG A 175 -11.45 -3.72 7.29
C ARG A 175 -11.21 -5.10 6.69
N SER A 176 -10.81 -6.08 7.50
CA SER A 176 -10.57 -7.46 7.04
C SER A 176 -11.83 -8.32 6.94
N GLN A 177 -12.97 -7.86 7.47
CA GLN A 177 -14.23 -8.60 7.39
C GLN A 177 -14.87 -8.38 6.02
N PRO A 178 -15.34 -9.45 5.33
CA PRO A 178 -16.17 -9.29 4.15
C PRO A 178 -17.46 -8.53 4.52
N PRO A 179 -18.08 -7.81 3.58
CA PRO A 179 -19.35 -7.15 3.83
C PRO A 179 -20.35 -8.18 4.39
N PRO A 180 -21.18 -7.81 5.38
CA PRO A 180 -22.18 -8.72 5.89
C PRO A 180 -23.04 -9.22 4.72
N PRO A 181 -23.38 -10.52 4.69
CA PRO A 181 -24.24 -11.04 3.63
C PRO A 181 -25.55 -10.22 3.61
N PRO A 182 -26.11 -9.94 2.43
CA PRO A 182 -27.38 -9.25 2.35
C PRO A 182 -28.42 -9.98 3.21
N PRO A 183 -29.34 -9.25 3.87
CA PRO A 183 -30.36 -9.88 4.69
C PRO A 183 -31.04 -10.97 3.89
N ARG A 184 -31.09 -12.20 4.44
CA ARG A 184 -31.84 -13.30 3.83
C ARG A 184 -33.26 -12.79 3.63
N ARG A 185 -33.69 -12.61 2.38
CA ARG A 185 -35.12 -12.50 2.08
C ARG A 185 -35.73 -13.76 2.66
N GLU A 186 -36.58 -13.61 3.67
CA GLU A 186 -37.41 -14.72 4.12
C GLU A 186 -38.14 -15.21 2.87
N SER A 187 -37.89 -16.46 2.48
CA SER A 187 -38.67 -17.09 1.42
C SER A 187 -40.13 -16.94 1.82
N PRO A 188 -41.01 -16.41 0.96
CA PRO A 188 -42.43 -16.38 1.26
C PRO A 188 -42.84 -17.78 1.71
N SER A 189 -43.49 -17.87 2.88
CA SER A 189 -44.19 -19.10 3.26
C SER A 189 -45.23 -19.31 2.17
N TYR A 190 -44.95 -20.18 1.21
CA TYR A 190 -45.98 -20.69 0.34
C TYR A 190 -46.81 -21.62 1.21
N ASP A 191 -47.83 -21.05 1.84
CA ASP A 191 -48.96 -21.82 2.32
C ASP A 191 -49.48 -22.56 1.07
N LEU A 192 -49.15 -23.85 0.98
CA LEU A 192 -49.67 -24.71 -0.06
C LEU A 192 -51.18 -24.73 0.13
N GLU A 193 -51.89 -23.88 -0.62
CA GLU A 193 -53.34 -23.98 -0.71
C GLU A 193 -53.66 -25.43 -1.12
N PRO A 194 -54.65 -26.06 -0.46
CA PRO A 194 -55.06 -27.40 -0.83
C PRO A 194 -55.36 -27.41 -2.32
N ARG A 195 -54.68 -28.31 -3.07
CA ARG A 195 -54.96 -28.53 -4.49
C ARG A 195 -56.46 -28.76 -4.66
N ILE A 196 -57.16 -27.74 -5.15
CA ILE A 196 -58.47 -27.92 -5.75
C ILE A 196 -58.20 -28.78 -6.99
N SER A 197 -58.76 -29.99 -6.98
CA SER A 197 -58.77 -30.90 -8.12
C SER A 197 -59.42 -30.18 -9.30
N ALA A 198 -58.59 -29.57 -10.16
CA ALA A 198 -59.00 -29.00 -11.42
C ALA A 198 -59.20 -30.15 -12.42
N ASP A 199 -60.36 -30.78 -12.35
CA ASP A 199 -60.97 -31.36 -13.54
C ASP A 199 -61.79 -30.27 -14.21
N LYS A 200 -61.42 -30.02 -15.47
CA LYS A 200 -62.13 -29.33 -16.56
C LYS A 200 -61.70 -27.90 -16.89
N ASP A 201 -61.44 -27.76 -18.19
CA ASP A 201 -61.44 -26.55 -19.02
C ASP A 201 -60.11 -25.81 -19.16
N LEU A 202 -59.15 -26.45 -19.85
CA LEU A 202 -58.11 -25.72 -20.59
C LEU A 202 -58.65 -25.44 -22.01
N PRO A 203 -58.62 -24.19 -22.51
CA PRO A 203 -58.93 -23.91 -23.90
C PRO A 203 -57.79 -24.40 -24.81
N ASP A 204 -58.13 -25.22 -25.78
CA ASP A 204 -57.25 -25.55 -26.91
C ASP A 204 -57.03 -24.28 -27.75
N HIS A 205 -55.76 -23.96 -28.03
CA HIS A 205 -55.29 -22.92 -28.94
C HIS A 205 -55.06 -21.50 -28.34
N VAL A 206 -53.80 -21.12 -28.21
CA VAL A 206 -53.35 -19.73 -28.06
C VAL A 206 -52.59 -19.37 -29.33
N ASP A 207 -53.12 -18.41 -30.11
CA ASP A 207 -52.47 -17.89 -31.31
C ASP A 207 -51.30 -16.96 -30.92
N TYR A 208 -50.11 -17.27 -31.41
CA TYR A 208 -48.84 -16.58 -31.10
C TYR A 208 -48.44 -15.54 -32.15
N GLU A 209 -49.40 -14.86 -32.79
CA GLU A 209 -49.13 -13.81 -33.78
C GLU A 209 -49.68 -12.46 -33.33
N ASN A 210 -49.11 -11.86 -32.28
CA ASN A 210 -49.04 -10.38 -32.13
C ASN A 210 -48.21 -9.95 -30.89
N MET A 211 -46.89 -10.17 -30.91
CA MET A 211 -45.99 -9.66 -29.88
C MET A 211 -44.94 -8.70 -30.47
N SER A 212 -45.41 -7.65 -31.17
CA SER A 212 -44.53 -6.61 -31.73
C SER A 212 -44.93 -5.17 -31.41
N GLU A 213 -45.73 -4.92 -30.37
CA GLU A 213 -46.04 -3.55 -29.91
C GLU A 213 -45.85 -3.40 -28.39
N VAL A 214 -44.61 -3.40 -27.92
CA VAL A 214 -44.25 -2.71 -26.67
C VAL A 214 -42.81 -2.17 -26.76
N ILE A 215 -42.55 -1.30 -27.75
CA ILE A 215 -41.40 -0.38 -27.72
C ILE A 215 -41.93 0.99 -28.10
N GLY A 216 -42.03 1.88 -27.12
CA GLY A 216 -42.41 3.27 -27.35
C GLY A 216 -43.00 3.90 -26.10
N ILE A 217 -42.21 4.74 -25.43
CA ILE A 217 -42.52 6.11 -25.02
C ILE A 217 -41.34 6.57 -24.13
N VAL A 218 -40.46 7.36 -24.72
CA VAL A 218 -39.60 8.32 -24.03
C VAL A 218 -40.32 9.64 -24.28
N ASP A 219 -40.84 10.26 -23.22
CA ASP A 219 -41.38 11.61 -23.28
C ASP A 219 -40.52 12.55 -22.43
N GLU A 220 -40.25 13.68 -23.05
CA GLU A 220 -39.40 14.79 -22.65
C GLU A 220 -39.94 15.51 -21.41
N ALA A 221 -39.05 15.84 -20.48
CA ALA A 221 -39.30 16.87 -19.47
C ALA A 221 -38.07 17.77 -19.41
N GLU A 222 -38.14 18.91 -20.08
CA GLU A 222 -37.27 20.06 -19.85
C GLU A 222 -37.59 20.66 -18.47
N THR A 223 -36.61 20.67 -17.57
CA THR A 223 -36.63 21.50 -16.36
C THR A 223 -35.35 22.31 -16.30
N GLU A 224 -35.51 23.63 -16.25
CA GLU A 224 -34.46 24.63 -16.04
C GLU A 224 -33.60 24.28 -14.81
N THR A 225 -32.34 23.91 -15.03
CA THR A 225 -31.35 23.70 -13.99
C THR A 225 -30.58 24.99 -13.74
N THR A 226 -30.46 25.35 -12.47
CA THR A 226 -29.70 26.50 -11.99
C THR A 226 -28.19 26.26 -12.17
N ASN A 227 -27.44 27.31 -12.55
CA ASN A 227 -26.00 27.36 -12.83
C ASN A 227 -25.04 26.62 -11.85
N ASP A 228 -25.48 26.17 -10.68
CA ASP A 228 -24.65 25.44 -9.71
C ASP A 228 -24.53 23.94 -10.05
N GLU A 229 -25.54 23.33 -10.69
CA GLU A 229 -25.50 21.90 -11.07
C GLU A 229 -24.63 21.64 -12.32
N GLU A 230 -24.55 22.59 -13.25
CA GLU A 230 -23.66 22.47 -14.41
C GLU A 230 -22.17 22.48 -14.02
N VAL A 231 -21.81 23.19 -12.94
CA VAL A 231 -20.42 23.22 -12.43
C VAL A 231 -20.07 21.91 -11.75
N GLU A 232 -21.01 21.30 -11.01
CA GLU A 232 -20.79 20.02 -10.33
C GLU A 232 -20.69 18.86 -11.33
N VAL A 233 -21.55 18.83 -12.35
CA VAL A 233 -21.48 17.83 -13.43
C VAL A 233 -20.19 17.97 -14.25
N ARG A 234 -19.74 19.21 -14.53
CA ARG A 234 -18.48 19.45 -15.26
C ARG A 234 -17.25 19.01 -14.47
N ASN A 235 -17.23 19.23 -13.16
CA ASN A 235 -16.15 18.75 -12.28
C ASN A 235 -16.14 17.22 -12.18
N VAL A 236 -17.31 16.56 -12.15
CA VAL A 236 -17.41 15.09 -12.14
C VAL A 236 -16.93 14.48 -13.47
N ILE A 237 -17.23 15.12 -14.61
CA ILE A 237 -16.75 14.66 -15.93
C ILE A 237 -15.22 14.80 -16.04
N GLU A 238 -14.66 15.93 -15.59
CA GLU A 238 -13.20 16.14 -15.59
C GLU A 238 -12.47 15.13 -14.68
N ASP A 239 -13.01 14.85 -13.49
CA ASP A 239 -12.44 13.82 -12.60
C ASP A 239 -12.51 12.41 -13.22
N THR A 240 -13.59 12.11 -13.94
CA THR A 240 -13.76 10.81 -14.61
C THR A 240 -12.78 10.65 -15.78
N GLU A 241 -12.55 11.70 -16.57
CA GLU A 241 -11.55 11.67 -17.66
C GLU A 241 -10.11 11.55 -17.14
N VAL A 242 -9.78 12.22 -16.03
CA VAL A 242 -8.47 12.10 -15.37
C VAL A 242 -8.25 10.68 -14.83
N GLN A 243 -9.27 10.07 -14.21
CA GLN A 243 -9.21 8.68 -13.76
C GLN A 243 -9.02 7.71 -14.93
N LEU A 244 -9.72 7.93 -16.05
CA LEU A 244 -9.57 7.14 -17.27
C LEU A 244 -8.17 7.29 -17.91
N MET A 245 -7.56 8.48 -17.82
CA MET A 245 -6.17 8.69 -18.25
C MET A 245 -5.16 7.98 -17.35
N ILE A 246 -5.36 8.00 -16.02
CA ILE A 246 -4.50 7.30 -15.06
C ILE A 246 -4.57 5.78 -15.30
N GLU A 247 -5.78 5.24 -15.49
CA GLU A 247 -5.98 3.81 -15.73
C GLU A 247 -5.39 3.38 -17.07
N LYS A 248 -5.57 4.18 -18.15
CA LYS A 248 -4.89 3.94 -19.43
C LYS A 248 -3.37 3.97 -19.29
N LYS A 249 -2.82 4.91 -18.52
CA LYS A 249 -1.37 5.01 -18.30
C LYS A 249 -0.82 3.83 -17.49
N ARG A 250 -1.58 3.34 -16.50
CA ARG A 250 -1.27 2.11 -15.74
C ARG A 250 -1.24 0.87 -16.64
N ILE A 251 -2.24 0.72 -17.52
CA ILE A 251 -2.30 -0.39 -18.49
C ILE A 251 -1.11 -0.34 -19.45
N THR A 252 -0.76 0.84 -19.99
CA THR A 252 0.41 1.01 -20.86
C THR A 252 1.71 0.63 -20.16
N ILE A 253 1.93 1.12 -18.93
CA ILE A 253 3.13 0.79 -18.14
C ILE A 253 3.18 -0.71 -17.83
N GLY A 254 2.06 -1.33 -17.46
CA GLY A 254 1.99 -2.78 -17.22
C GLY A 254 2.29 -3.61 -18.47
N THR A 255 1.86 -3.14 -19.65
CA THR A 255 2.14 -3.79 -20.94
C THR A 255 3.62 -3.66 -21.32
N GLU A 256 4.23 -2.49 -21.11
CA GLU A 256 5.67 -2.27 -21.34
C GLU A 256 6.53 -3.12 -20.39
N ALA A 257 6.15 -3.23 -19.12
CA ALA A 257 6.83 -4.07 -18.14
C ALA A 257 6.75 -5.57 -18.52
N MET A 258 5.59 -6.05 -18.96
CA MET A 258 5.42 -7.42 -19.44
C MET A 258 6.27 -7.71 -20.68
N ASN A 259 6.33 -6.78 -21.65
CA ASN A 259 7.17 -6.95 -22.83
C ASN A 259 8.66 -7.01 -22.49
N MET A 260 9.14 -6.20 -21.53
CA MET A 260 10.53 -6.27 -21.06
C MET A 260 10.84 -7.59 -20.33
N ILE A 261 9.88 -8.12 -19.56
CA ILE A 261 10.02 -9.43 -18.92
C ILE A 261 10.09 -10.53 -19.98
N GLU A 262 9.21 -10.49 -20.99
CA GLU A 262 9.20 -11.46 -22.09
C GLU A 262 10.49 -11.40 -22.92
N ASP A 263 11.00 -10.20 -23.22
CA ASP A 263 12.30 -10.01 -23.87
C ASP A 263 13.47 -10.56 -23.03
N THR A 264 13.42 -10.36 -21.70
CA THR A 264 14.43 -10.89 -20.78
C THR A 264 14.38 -12.42 -20.71
N MET A 265 13.19 -13.00 -20.65
CA MET A 265 13.00 -14.45 -20.67
C MET A 265 13.48 -15.07 -21.99
N ASN A 266 13.19 -14.43 -23.12
CA ASN A 266 13.67 -14.84 -24.44
C ASN A 266 15.20 -14.76 -24.58
N LEU A 267 15.84 -13.76 -23.96
CA LEU A 267 17.31 -13.65 -23.88
C LEU A 267 17.92 -14.79 -23.05
N VAL A 268 17.35 -15.09 -21.87
CA VAL A 268 17.80 -16.19 -21.01
C VAL A 268 17.64 -17.54 -21.69
N GLU A 269 16.53 -17.77 -22.41
CA GLU A 269 16.35 -18.99 -23.20
C GLU A 269 17.38 -19.11 -24.34
N ARG A 270 17.69 -18.01 -25.03
CA ARG A 270 18.72 -18.01 -26.08
C ARG A 270 20.12 -18.29 -25.54
N GLU A 271 20.49 -17.68 -24.41
CA GLU A 271 21.79 -17.93 -23.78
C GLU A 271 21.88 -19.37 -23.25
N GLY A 272 20.82 -19.88 -22.61
CA GLY A 272 20.74 -21.28 -22.17
C GLY A 272 20.85 -22.27 -23.33
N ILE A 273 20.21 -21.99 -24.47
CA ILE A 273 20.34 -22.81 -25.68
C ILE A 273 21.75 -22.72 -26.28
N LEU A 274 22.43 -21.57 -26.22
CA LEU A 274 23.82 -21.43 -26.65
C LEU A 274 24.76 -22.28 -25.78
N THR A 275 24.62 -22.20 -24.45
CA THR A 275 25.42 -22.99 -23.51
C THR A 275 25.21 -24.49 -23.71
N ILE A 276 23.96 -24.93 -23.91
CA ILE A 276 23.66 -26.35 -24.19
C ILE A 276 24.28 -26.80 -25.53
N LYS A 277 24.24 -25.95 -26.57
CA LYS A 277 24.86 -26.25 -27.87
C LYS A 277 26.39 -26.31 -27.79
N GLU A 278 27.02 -25.46 -26.98
CA GLU A 278 28.46 -25.53 -26.70
C GLU A 278 28.82 -26.83 -25.97
N MET A 279 28.02 -27.22 -24.96
CA MET A 279 28.21 -28.47 -24.23
C MET A 279 27.99 -29.73 -25.10
N VAL A 280 27.11 -29.67 -26.09
CA VAL A 280 26.87 -30.77 -27.05
C VAL A 280 27.92 -30.79 -28.18
N GLY A 281 28.46 -29.64 -28.56
CA GLY A 281 29.58 -29.52 -29.51
C GLY A 281 30.89 -30.10 -28.98
N GLU A 282 31.06 -30.11 -27.65
CA GLU A 282 32.19 -30.73 -26.94
C GLU A 282 31.87 -32.16 -26.46
N GLY A 283 31.19 -32.99 -27.27
CA GLY A 283 31.27 -34.45 -27.18
C GLY A 283 30.98 -35.11 -25.81
N VAL A 284 30.07 -34.57 -25.00
CA VAL A 284 29.64 -35.22 -23.74
C VAL A 284 28.48 -36.17 -24.04
N GLU A 285 28.70 -37.49 -23.87
CA GLU A 285 27.66 -38.51 -24.05
C GLU A 285 26.56 -38.40 -22.98
N ALA A 286 25.31 -38.57 -23.41
CA ALA A 286 24.08 -38.27 -22.69
C ALA A 286 23.72 -39.19 -21.49
N GLN A 287 24.71 -39.80 -20.82
CA GLN A 287 24.45 -40.70 -19.68
C GLN A 287 24.58 -40.07 -18.28
N ASP A 288 25.14 -38.86 -18.14
CA ASP A 288 25.39 -38.25 -16.82
C ASP A 288 24.36 -37.21 -16.35
N ILE A 289 23.27 -36.96 -17.08
CA ILE A 289 22.27 -35.91 -16.73
C ILE A 289 21.06 -36.50 -15.98
N LYS A 290 21.27 -37.40 -15.00
CA LYS A 290 20.18 -37.93 -14.15
C LYS A 290 20.35 -37.73 -12.64
N SER A 291 21.17 -36.77 -12.22
CA SER A 291 21.22 -36.39 -10.81
C SER A 291 21.34 -34.89 -10.60
N PHE A 292 20.31 -34.13 -10.97
CA PHE A 292 19.95 -32.85 -10.36
C PHE A 292 18.43 -32.67 -10.41
#